data_AF-A0A6N8F9R5-F1
#
_entry.id   AF-A0A6N8F9R5-F1
#
_cell.length_a   1.000
_cell.length_b   1.000
_cell.length_c   1.000
_cell.angle_alpha   90.00
_cell.angle_beta   90.00
_cell.angle_gamma   90.00
#
_symmetry.space_group_name_H-M   'P 1'
#
loop_
_entity.id
_entity.type
_entity.pdbx_description
1 polymer ?
#
loop_
_entity_poly.entity_id
_entity_poly.type
_entity_poly.pdbx_seq_one_letter_code
_entity_poly.pdbx_strand_id
1 'polypeptide(L)'
;MTLTEILSIHPFSWKSIGAALLCGTIIGLERQLRGKPVGIRTSSLVVLGTYMFVAIATFVINDASDPSRIIGQVVTGVGFLGAGVMMTREGVVTGVTSAATIWALAALGVCVAVVDSLVAVKLSILVVGILSGIDAVEGYSTSLTKGVHAKYNRWRKHK
;
A
#
# COMPACT_ATOMS: atom_id res chain seq x y z
N MET A 1 -8.81 30.04 22.74
CA MET A 1 -8.36 29.19 21.61
C MET A 1 -8.72 29.90 20.32
N THR A 2 -7.72 30.29 19.54
CA THR A 2 -7.93 30.88 18.21
C THR A 2 -8.32 29.79 17.21
N LEU A 3 -9.06 30.13 16.14
CA LEU A 3 -9.47 29.15 15.11
C LEU A 3 -8.25 28.41 14.49
N THR A 4 -7.11 29.10 14.43
CA THR A 4 -5.82 28.59 13.97
C THR A 4 -5.23 27.54 14.90
N GLU A 5 -5.41 27.64 16.22
CA GLU A 5 -4.97 26.61 17.16
C GLU A 5 -5.81 25.33 17.02
N ILE A 6 -7.12 25.48 16.82
CA ILE A 6 -8.05 24.36 16.66
C ILE A 6 -7.78 23.59 15.35
N LEU A 7 -7.44 24.32 14.28
CA LEU A 7 -7.14 23.74 12.97
C LEU A 7 -5.68 23.28 12.82
N SER A 8 -4.79 23.69 13.72
CA SER A 8 -3.40 23.26 13.71
C SER A 8 -3.30 21.81 14.18
N ILE A 9 -2.67 20.97 13.37
CA ILE A 9 -2.45 19.54 13.65
C ILE A 9 -0.96 19.21 13.73
N HIS A 10 -0.14 20.19 14.14
CA HIS A 10 1.31 20.01 14.26
C HIS A 10 1.64 18.75 15.09
N PRO A 11 2.56 17.87 14.65
CA PRO A 11 3.52 18.02 13.54
C PRO A 11 2.98 17.64 12.15
N PHE A 12 1.71 17.30 12.03
CA PHE A 12 1.10 16.87 10.77
C PHE A 12 0.69 18.05 9.88
N SER A 13 0.45 17.76 8.60
CA SER A 13 -0.05 18.71 7.61
C SER A 13 -1.28 18.15 6.90
N TRP A 14 -2.33 18.97 6.78
CA TRP A 14 -3.56 18.61 6.07
C TRP A 14 -3.29 18.22 4.61
N LYS A 15 -2.31 18.87 3.98
CA LYS A 15 -1.88 18.54 2.61
C LYS A 15 -1.32 17.11 2.53
N SER A 16 -0.45 16.74 3.46
CA SER A 16 0.15 15.41 3.52
C SER A 16 -0.88 14.33 3.84
N ILE A 17 -1.80 14.60 4.77
CA ILE A 17 -2.93 13.69 5.06
C ILE A 17 -3.80 13.49 3.82
N GLY A 18 -4.16 14.57 3.13
CA GLY A 18 -4.91 14.50 1.88
C GLY A 18 -4.20 13.68 0.81
N ALA A 19 -2.88 13.86 0.65
CA ALA A 19 -2.07 13.08 -0.28
C ALA A 19 -1.97 11.60 0.11
N ALA A 20 -1.81 11.29 1.40
CA ALA A 20 -1.78 9.91 1.90
C ALA A 20 -3.11 9.19 1.61
N LEU A 21 -4.25 9.85 1.90
CA LEU A 21 -5.58 9.34 1.60
C LEU A 21 -5.80 9.15 0.09
N LEU A 22 -5.32 10.10 -0.72
CA LEU A 22 -5.41 10.01 -2.18
C LEU A 22 -4.61 8.82 -2.71
N CYS A 23 -3.37 8.64 -2.28
CA CYS A 23 -2.52 7.51 -2.69
C CYS A 23 -3.17 6.16 -2.33
N GLY A 24 -3.68 6.02 -1.10
CA GLY A 24 -4.38 4.82 -0.66
C GLY A 24 -5.68 4.58 -1.43
N THR A 25 -6.39 5.64 -1.80
CA THR A 25 -7.62 5.56 -2.60
C THR A 25 -7.32 5.14 -4.04
N ILE A 26 -6.28 5.68 -4.68
CA ILE A 26 -5.88 5.33 -6.06
C ILE A 26 -5.64 3.82 -6.18
N ILE A 27 -4.81 3.27 -5.29
CA ILE A 27 -4.49 1.84 -5.30
C ILE A 27 -5.69 1.01 -4.82
N GLY A 28 -6.32 1.42 -3.71
CA GLY A 28 -7.42 0.68 -3.11
C GLY A 28 -8.67 0.61 -4.00
N LEU A 29 -8.91 1.63 -4.83
CA LEU A 29 -9.99 1.63 -5.81
C LEU A 29 -9.75 0.57 -6.88
N GLU A 30 -8.54 0.50 -7.43
CA GLU A 30 -8.15 -0.55 -8.38
C GLU A 30 -8.32 -1.95 -7.74
N ARG A 31 -7.84 -2.14 -6.50
CA ARG A 31 -8.01 -3.42 -5.78
C ARG A 31 -9.47 -3.80 -5.61
N GLN A 32 -10.29 -2.84 -5.19
CA GLN A 32 -11.70 -3.05 -4.89
C GLN A 32 -12.52 -3.33 -6.15
N LEU A 33 -12.25 -2.62 -7.25
CA LEU A 33 -12.90 -2.86 -8.54
C LEU A 33 -12.57 -4.25 -9.11
N ARG A 34 -11.36 -4.76 -8.86
CA ARG A 34 -10.95 -6.12 -9.30
C ARG A 34 -11.37 -7.24 -8.33
N GLY A 35 -12.09 -6.92 -7.25
CA GLY A 35 -12.54 -7.90 -6.26
C GLY A 35 -11.39 -8.53 -5.46
N LYS A 36 -10.27 -7.81 -5.32
CA LYS A 36 -9.06 -8.30 -4.66
C LYS A 36 -9.04 -7.82 -3.21
N PRO A 37 -8.38 -8.55 -2.30
CA PRO A 37 -8.29 -8.09 -0.91
C PRO A 37 -7.46 -6.81 -0.81
N VAL A 38 -7.66 -6.06 0.28
CA VAL A 38 -7.06 -4.72 0.53
C VAL A 38 -7.72 -3.62 -0.32
N GLY A 39 -9.00 -3.33 -0.07
CA GLY A 39 -9.73 -2.26 -0.77
C GLY A 39 -9.37 -0.85 -0.32
N ILE A 40 -10.22 0.13 -0.65
CA ILE A 40 -9.99 1.57 -0.38
C ILE A 40 -9.73 1.83 1.11
N ARG A 41 -10.58 1.31 2.00
CA ARG A 41 -10.47 1.56 3.46
C ARG A 41 -9.12 1.08 4.01
N THR A 42 -8.75 -0.16 3.70
CA THR A 42 -7.49 -0.74 4.17
C THR A 42 -6.29 -0.02 3.58
N SER A 43 -6.33 0.27 2.28
CA SER A 43 -5.22 0.94 1.59
C SER A 43 -4.96 2.33 2.15
N SER A 44 -6.01 3.13 2.35
CA SER A 44 -5.91 4.46 2.94
C SER A 44 -5.38 4.44 4.37
N LEU A 45 -5.79 3.46 5.20
CA LEU A 45 -5.28 3.32 6.56
C LEU A 45 -3.80 2.94 6.62
N VAL A 46 -3.32 2.09 5.71
CA VAL A 46 -1.90 1.70 5.66
C VAL A 46 -1.02 2.89 5.29
N VAL A 47 -1.38 3.66 4.26
CA VAL A 47 -0.61 4.84 3.84
C VAL A 47 -0.64 5.92 4.92
N LEU A 48 -1.82 6.23 5.46
CA LEU A 48 -2.00 7.25 6.49
C LEU A 48 -1.26 6.89 7.79
N GLY A 49 -1.42 5.66 8.28
CA GLY A 49 -0.76 5.21 9.50
C GLY A 49 0.75 5.24 9.37
N THR A 50 1.27 4.84 8.21
CA THR A 50 2.71 4.93 7.92
C THR A 50 3.20 6.38 7.91
N TYR A 51 2.49 7.29 7.24
CA TYR A 51 2.79 8.72 7.30
C TYR A 51 2.82 9.24 8.74
N MET A 52 1.82 8.89 9.55
CA MET A 52 1.73 9.32 10.94
C MET A 52 2.92 8.84 11.77
N PHE A 53 3.28 7.56 11.68
CA PHE A 53 4.43 7.02 12.42
C PHE A 53 5.73 7.72 12.06
N VAL A 54 5.96 7.97 10.77
CA VAL A 54 7.18 8.64 10.31
C VAL A 54 7.18 10.13 10.65
N ALA A 55 6.04 10.82 10.55
CA ALA A 55 5.93 12.23 10.95
C ALA A 55 6.13 12.42 12.47
N ILE A 56 5.55 11.54 13.30
CA ILE A 56 5.78 11.54 14.75
C ILE A 56 7.26 11.29 15.04
N ALA A 57 7.86 10.32 14.36
CA ALA A 57 9.27 10.01 14.48
C ALA A 57 10.16 11.20 14.20
N THR A 58 10.00 11.85 13.05
CA THR A 58 10.77 13.04 12.67
C THR A 58 10.57 14.20 13.65
N PHE A 59 9.40 14.29 14.30
CA PHE A 59 9.15 15.31 15.32
C PHE A 59 9.81 15.00 16.67
N VAL A 60 9.84 13.74 17.10
CA VAL A 60 10.41 13.31 18.39
C VAL A 60 11.94 13.20 18.32
N ILE A 61 12.47 12.87 17.15
CA ILE A 61 13.89 12.71 16.88
C ILE A 61 14.53 14.08 16.64
N ASN A 62 15.35 14.55 17.58
CA ASN A 62 16.32 15.62 17.34
C ASN A 62 17.51 15.08 16.53
N ASP A 63 18.26 15.98 15.85
CA ASP A 63 19.33 15.73 14.85
C ASP A 63 20.34 14.59 15.08
N ALA A 64 20.39 13.99 16.29
CA ALA A 64 21.27 12.87 16.64
C ALA A 64 20.70 11.46 16.39
N SER A 65 19.44 11.32 15.99
CA SER A 65 18.79 10.01 15.75
C SER A 65 18.66 9.69 14.27
N ASP A 66 18.97 8.45 13.87
CA ASP A 66 18.84 7.98 12.49
C ASP A 66 17.36 7.65 12.14
N PRO A 67 16.70 8.43 11.25
CA PRO A 67 15.33 8.17 10.82
C PRO A 67 15.15 6.82 10.11
N SER A 68 16.24 6.24 9.59
CA SER A 68 16.23 4.94 8.92
C SER A 68 15.71 3.82 9.83
N ARG A 69 15.95 3.93 11.14
CA ARG A 69 15.52 2.93 12.12
C ARG A 69 14.01 2.81 12.18
N ILE A 70 13.29 3.93 12.19
CA ILE A 70 11.83 3.91 12.28
C ILE A 70 11.21 3.49 10.95
N ILE A 71 11.78 3.92 9.82
CA ILE A 71 11.39 3.40 8.51
C ILE A 71 11.53 1.86 8.48
N GLY A 72 12.63 1.32 9.01
CA GLY A 72 12.84 -0.12 9.16
C GLY A 72 11.79 -0.80 10.04
N GLN A 73 11.39 -0.18 11.15
CA GLN A 73 10.32 -0.70 12.02
C GLN A 73 8.95 -0.69 11.35
N VAL A 74 8.64 0.34 10.56
CA VAL A 74 7.40 0.37 9.75
C VAL A 74 7.39 -0.75 8.73
N VAL A 75 8.49 -0.95 8.00
CA VAL A 75 8.62 -2.04 7.02
C VAL A 75 8.41 -3.40 7.69
N THR A 76 8.97 -3.58 8.88
CA THR A 76 8.82 -4.80 9.68
C THR A 76 7.37 -4.99 10.13
N GLY A 77 6.74 -3.94 10.67
CA GLY A 77 5.36 -3.96 11.12
C GLY A 77 4.39 -4.28 9.98
N VAL A 78 4.52 -3.65 8.82
CA VAL A 78 3.62 -3.89 7.68
C VAL A 78 3.74 -5.33 7.15
N GLY A 79 4.86 -6.02 7.41
CA GLY A 79 5.04 -7.43 7.13
C GLY A 79 3.95 -8.33 7.73
N PHE A 80 3.42 -8.01 8.93
CA PHE A 80 2.34 -8.81 9.53
C PHE A 80 1.02 -8.68 8.73
N LEU A 81 0.72 -7.49 8.21
CA LEU A 81 -0.46 -7.27 7.37
C LEU A 81 -0.33 -8.02 6.03
N GLY A 82 0.88 -8.02 5.46
CA GLY A 82 1.21 -8.79 4.26
C GLY A 82 1.03 -10.29 4.49
N ALA A 83 1.58 -10.83 5.58
CA ALA A 83 1.39 -12.24 5.94
C ALA A 83 -0.10 -12.56 6.20
N GLY A 84 -0.84 -11.66 6.84
CA GLY A 84 -2.26 -11.86 7.17
C GLY A 84 -3.19 -11.91 5.95
N VAL A 85 -2.80 -11.31 4.80
CA VAL A 85 -3.57 -11.40 3.55
C VAL A 85 -3.15 -12.59 2.69
N MET A 86 -1.98 -13.19 2.96
CA MET A 86 -1.52 -14.39 2.27
C MET A 86 -2.22 -15.61 2.83
N MET A 87 -2.87 -16.38 1.95
CA MET A 87 -3.62 -17.57 2.32
C MET A 87 -3.12 -18.76 1.52
N THR A 88 -2.80 -19.85 2.21
CA THR A 88 -2.49 -21.14 1.58
C THR A 88 -3.75 -22.00 1.56
N ARG A 89 -4.15 -22.46 0.38
CA ARG A 89 -5.22 -23.44 0.21
C ARG A 89 -4.71 -24.59 -0.65
N GLU A 90 -4.75 -25.81 -0.11
CA GLU A 90 -4.37 -27.05 -0.82
C GLU A 90 -2.98 -26.97 -1.49
N GLY A 91 -2.01 -26.40 -0.78
CA GLY A 91 -0.63 -26.25 -1.27
C GLY A 91 -0.41 -25.12 -2.29
N VAL A 92 -1.42 -24.28 -2.55
CA VAL A 92 -1.31 -23.08 -3.39
C VAL A 92 -1.38 -21.82 -2.53
N VAL A 93 -0.36 -20.96 -2.64
CA VAL A 93 -0.33 -19.65 -1.97
C VAL A 93 -1.06 -18.62 -2.82
N THR A 94 -2.01 -17.92 -2.20
CA THR A 94 -2.78 -16.83 -2.81
C THR A 94 -2.58 -15.54 -2.01
N GLY A 95 -2.85 -14.39 -2.62
CA GLY A 95 -2.73 -13.09 -1.94
C GLY A 95 -1.34 -12.46 -1.98
N VAL A 96 -0.37 -13.07 -2.67
CA VAL A 96 1.01 -12.55 -2.80
C VAL A 96 1.05 -11.12 -3.35
N THR A 97 0.30 -10.84 -4.42
CA THR A 97 0.21 -9.47 -4.99
C THR A 97 -0.43 -8.48 -4.02
N SER A 98 -1.41 -8.92 -3.23
CA SER A 98 -2.03 -8.06 -2.22
C SER A 98 -1.06 -7.77 -1.07
N ALA A 99 -0.24 -8.75 -0.64
CA ALA A 99 0.83 -8.52 0.31
C ALA A 99 1.88 -7.52 -0.22
N ALA A 100 2.30 -7.68 -1.47
CA ALA A 100 3.19 -6.72 -2.14
C ALA A 100 2.56 -5.33 -2.26
N THR A 101 1.25 -5.24 -2.47
CA THR A 101 0.52 -3.96 -2.51
C THR A 101 0.55 -3.27 -1.15
N ILE A 102 0.34 -3.99 -0.04
CA ILE A 102 0.45 -3.43 1.32
C ILE A 102 1.86 -2.88 1.56
N TRP A 103 2.89 -3.61 1.11
CA TRP A 103 4.28 -3.14 1.21
C TRP A 103 4.51 -1.83 0.43
N ALA A 104 4.00 -1.74 -0.80
CA ALA A 104 4.05 -0.50 -1.58
C ALA A 104 3.28 0.65 -0.93
N LEU A 105 2.09 0.39 -0.36
CA LEU A 105 1.29 1.39 0.36
C LEU A 105 2.05 1.98 1.56
N ALA A 106 2.79 1.15 2.30
CA ALA A 106 3.64 1.64 3.38
C ALA A 106 4.76 2.54 2.86
N ALA A 107 5.46 2.13 1.80
CA ALA A 107 6.49 2.94 1.17
C ALA A 107 5.94 4.31 0.71
N LEU A 108 4.70 4.37 0.20
CA LEU A 108 4.04 5.63 -0.14
C LEU A 108 3.82 6.52 1.09
N GLY A 109 3.41 5.96 2.22
CA GLY A 109 3.25 6.74 3.46
C GLY A 109 4.59 7.33 3.95
N VAL A 110 5.69 6.58 3.80
CA VAL A 110 7.05 7.07 4.10
C VAL A 110 7.38 8.22 3.14
N CYS A 111 7.14 8.05 1.84
CA CYS A 111 7.38 9.06 0.82
C CYS A 111 6.60 10.36 1.09
N VAL A 112 5.33 10.26 1.53
CA VAL A 112 4.54 11.42 1.95
C VAL A 112 5.15 12.14 3.15
N ALA A 113 5.75 11.40 4.09
CA ALA A 113 6.32 11.97 5.31
C ALA A 113 7.68 12.66 5.11
N VAL A 114 8.58 12.08 4.30
CA VAL A 114 9.99 12.52 4.25
C VAL A 114 10.47 13.02 2.89
N VAL A 115 9.71 12.79 1.81
CA VAL A 115 10.11 13.20 0.45
C VAL A 115 9.23 14.34 -0.04
N ASP A 116 8.08 14.00 -0.63
CA ASP A 116 7.14 14.97 -1.15
C ASP A 116 5.80 14.29 -1.47
N SER A 117 4.71 15.01 -1.18
CA SER A 117 3.35 14.50 -1.37
C SER A 117 2.99 14.27 -2.85
N LEU A 118 3.50 15.09 -3.77
CA LEU A 118 3.23 14.93 -5.20
C LEU A 118 4.01 13.74 -5.78
N VAL A 119 5.24 13.50 -5.31
CA VAL A 119 6.03 12.30 -5.65
C VAL A 119 5.29 11.04 -5.24
N ALA A 120 4.73 10.99 -4.02
CA ALA A 120 3.94 9.84 -3.57
C ALA A 120 2.72 9.58 -4.48
N VAL A 121 2.00 10.63 -4.89
CA VAL A 121 0.86 10.48 -5.83
C VAL A 121 1.31 9.89 -7.17
N LYS A 122 2.42 10.38 -7.75
CA LYS A 122 2.99 9.82 -9.00
C LYS A 122 3.35 8.35 -8.84
N LEU A 123 3.96 7.97 -7.72
CA LEU A 123 4.30 6.57 -7.43
C LEU A 123 3.05 5.70 -7.23
N SER A 124 1.98 6.22 -6.64
CA SER A 124 0.71 5.48 -6.50
C SER A 124 0.08 5.15 -7.86
N ILE A 125 0.18 6.07 -8.83
CA ILE A 125 -0.27 5.85 -10.22
C ILE A 125 0.60 4.79 -10.88
N LEU A 126 1.92 4.84 -10.68
CA LEU A 126 2.84 3.80 -11.17
C LEU A 126 2.48 2.41 -10.62
N VAL A 127 2.17 2.31 -9.32
CA VAL A 127 1.73 1.05 -8.70
C VAL A 127 0.46 0.53 -9.38
N VAL A 128 -0.54 1.38 -9.59
CA VAL A 128 -1.76 1.00 -10.33
C VAL A 128 -1.44 0.58 -11.77
N GLY A 129 -0.50 1.27 -12.43
CA GLY A 129 -0.01 0.92 -13.76
C GLY A 129 0.62 -0.48 -13.81
N ILE A 130 1.39 -0.87 -12.79
CA ILE A 130 1.95 -2.22 -12.66
C ILE A 130 0.84 -3.24 -12.41
N LEU A 131 -0.07 -2.96 -11.48
CA LEU A 131 -1.18 -3.85 -11.12
C LEU A 131 -2.13 -4.09 -12.31
N SER A 132 -2.40 -3.05 -13.10
CA SER A 132 -3.31 -3.12 -14.25
C SER A 132 -2.62 -3.56 -15.54
N GLY A 133 -1.34 -3.24 -15.71
CA GLY A 133 -0.57 -3.52 -16.92
C GLY A 133 -0.34 -5.01 -17.14
N ILE A 134 -0.12 -5.78 -16.07
CA ILE A 134 0.06 -7.24 -16.17
C ILE A 134 -1.24 -7.90 -16.64
N ASP A 135 -2.39 -7.49 -16.10
CA ASP A 135 -3.69 -8.02 -16.51
C ASP A 135 -4.00 -7.69 -18.00
N ALA A 136 -3.59 -6.51 -18.48
CA ALA A 136 -3.73 -6.15 -19.90
C ALA A 136 -2.85 -7.00 -20.83
N VAL A 137 -1.63 -7.32 -20.40
CA VAL A 137 -0.69 -8.17 -21.15
C VAL A 137 -1.14 -9.63 -21.13
N GLU A 138 -1.69 -10.13 -20.02
CA GLU A 138 -2.28 -11.47 -19.95
C GLU A 138 -3.49 -11.63 -20.86
N GLY A 139 -4.30 -10.58 -21.04
CA GLY A 139 -5.40 -10.56 -22.01
C GLY A 139 -4.96 -10.69 -23.46
N TYR A 140 -3.71 -10.28 -23.77
CA TYR A 140 -3.15 -10.32 -25.12
C TYR A 140 -2.35 -11.60 -25.41
N SER A 141 -1.85 -12.29 -24.37
CA SER A 141 -0.97 -13.47 -24.51
C SER A 141 -1.43 -14.65 -23.65
N THR A 142 -2.16 -15.57 -24.28
CA THR A 142 -2.56 -16.87 -23.69
C THR A 142 -1.38 -17.81 -23.37
N SER A 143 -0.14 -17.43 -23.72
CA SER A 143 1.07 -18.19 -23.39
C SER A 143 1.52 -18.00 -21.93
N LEU A 144 1.21 -16.85 -21.31
CA LEU A 144 1.62 -16.56 -19.92
C LEU A 144 0.67 -17.17 -18.87
N THR A 145 -0.58 -17.45 -19.26
CA THR A 145 -1.61 -18.02 -18.36
C THR A 145 -1.34 -19.47 -17.94
N LYS A 146 -0.46 -20.19 -18.65
CA LYS A 146 -0.26 -21.64 -18.48
C LYS A 146 0.53 -22.01 -17.21
N GLY A 147 1.31 -21.11 -16.62
CA GLY A 147 2.22 -21.43 -15.51
C GLY A 147 1.54 -21.52 -14.13
N VAL A 148 0.65 -20.59 -13.78
CA VAL A 148 0.13 -20.46 -12.40
C VAL A 148 -1.39 -20.63 -12.31
N HIS A 149 -2.17 -20.18 -13.31
CA HIS A 149 -3.64 -20.27 -13.29
C HIS A 149 -4.22 -21.59 -13.83
N ALA A 150 -3.44 -22.36 -14.59
CA ALA A 150 -3.89 -23.66 -15.11
C ALA A 150 -4.22 -24.69 -14.01
N LYS A 151 -3.51 -24.64 -12.87
CA LYS A 151 -3.76 -25.56 -11.73
C LYS A 151 -5.04 -25.19 -10.97
N TYR A 152 -5.35 -23.90 -10.83
CA TYR A 152 -6.56 -23.40 -10.16
C TYR A 152 -7.85 -23.70 -10.93
N ASN A 153 -7.85 -23.52 -12.27
CA ASN A 153 -9.06 -23.67 -13.07
C ASN A 153 -9.48 -25.14 -13.28
N ARG A 154 -8.52 -26.07 -13.21
CA ARG A 154 -8.78 -27.52 -13.28
C ARG A 154 -9.43 -28.06 -11.99
N TRP A 155 -9.16 -27.43 -10.84
CA TRP A 155 -9.73 -27.78 -9.54
C TRP A 155 -11.19 -27.35 -9.37
N ARG A 156 -11.57 -26.16 -9.88
CA ARG A 156 -12.96 -25.64 -9.78
C ARG A 156 -13.98 -26.47 -10.57
N LYS A 157 -13.55 -27.30 -11.52
CA LYS A 157 -14.41 -28.18 -12.33
C LYS A 157 -14.68 -29.56 -11.70
N HIS A 158 -14.06 -29.87 -10.56
CA HIS A 158 -14.22 -31.14 -9.84
C HIS A 158 -14.99 -31.01 -8.51
N LYS A 159 -15.73 -29.90 -8.32
CA LYS A 159 -16.85 -29.81 -7.38
C LYS A 159 -18.15 -29.75 -8.17
#